data_AF-A0A7C8HLV5-F1
#
_entry.id   AF-A0A7C8HLV5-F1
#
_cell.length_a   1.000
_cell.length_b   1.000
_cell.length_c   1.000
_cell.angle_alpha   90.00
_cell.angle_beta   90.00
_cell.angle_gamma   90.00
#
_symmetry.space_group_name_H-M   'P 1'
#
loop_
_entity.id
_entity.type
_entity.pdbx_description
1 polymer ?
#
loop_
_entity_poly.entity_id
_entity_poly.type
_entity_poly.pdbx_seq_one_letter_code
_entity_poly.pdbx_strand_id
1 'polypeptide(L)'
;MLEALTRAATDSPLEFWSIIANALTAVLALAAILVSVWAFTRQIHSEHYGEIDKIYFDLLKEAVTHPIYGQGMRAVEGAFDPGYDAYAFMVVNFVETILDRCSGRKALEETWQPIIELEINKHLDWLSQPQNQLKFKKGFLAFLAAGAFRRFERSADLNARMREALAARL
;
A
#
# COMPACT_ATOMS: atom_id res chain seq x y z
N MET A 1 34.29 35.29 -25.62
CA MET A 1 33.16 35.33 -24.66
C MET A 1 33.53 36.07 -23.39
N LEU A 2 34.60 35.68 -22.69
CA LEU A 2 35.14 36.42 -21.53
C LEU A 2 35.49 37.88 -21.83
N GLU A 3 36.11 38.19 -22.98
CA GLU A 3 36.44 39.57 -23.39
C GLU A 3 35.21 40.44 -23.74
N ALA A 4 34.10 39.82 -24.15
CA ALA A 4 32.85 40.53 -24.42
C ALA A 4 32.10 40.84 -23.11
N LEU A 5 32.21 39.94 -22.12
CA LEU A 5 31.65 40.12 -20.79
C LEU A 5 32.38 41.23 -20.01
N THR A 6 33.70 41.36 -20.16
CA THR A 6 34.47 42.42 -19.50
C THR A 6 34.21 43.81 -20.08
N ARG A 7 34.03 43.95 -21.41
CA ARG A 7 33.63 45.23 -22.03
C ARG A 7 32.20 45.66 -21.67
N ALA A 8 31.25 44.72 -21.67
CA ALA A 8 29.87 45.01 -21.27
C ALA A 8 29.77 45.46 -19.80
N ALA A 9 30.64 44.95 -18.92
CA ALA A 9 30.68 45.35 -17.51
C ALA A 9 31.21 46.79 -17.30
N THR A 10 32.06 47.30 -18.19
CA THR A 10 32.62 48.67 -18.10
C THR A 10 31.74 49.74 -18.74
N ASP A 11 31.04 49.42 -19.84
CA ASP A 11 30.29 50.42 -20.61
C ASP A 11 28.86 50.65 -20.07
N SER A 12 28.25 49.62 -19.48
CA SER A 12 26.87 49.67 -18.93
C SER A 12 26.72 48.73 -17.72
N PRO A 13 27.30 49.07 -16.56
CA PRO A 13 27.40 48.16 -15.41
C PRO A 13 26.03 47.73 -14.87
N LEU A 14 25.02 48.61 -14.92
CA LEU A 14 23.66 48.30 -14.45
C LEU A 14 22.98 47.21 -15.30
N GLU A 15 23.15 47.24 -16.62
CA GLU A 15 22.57 46.23 -17.52
C GLU A 15 23.29 44.88 -17.39
N PHE A 16 24.60 44.91 -17.18
CA PHE A 16 25.37 43.70 -16.92
C PHE A 16 24.89 42.98 -15.64
N TRP A 17 24.73 43.71 -14.53
CA TRP A 17 24.26 43.14 -13.27
C TRP A 17 22.82 42.64 -13.34
N SER A 18 21.94 43.28 -14.12
CA SER A 18 20.56 42.83 -14.28
C SER A 18 20.47 41.51 -15.05
N ILE A 19 21.30 41.30 -16.08
CA ILE A 19 21.37 40.02 -16.82
C ILE A 19 21.84 38.90 -15.89
N ILE A 20 22.88 39.15 -15.08
CA ILE A 20 23.38 38.18 -14.10
C ILE A 20 22.30 37.86 -13.06
N ALA A 21 21.62 38.88 -12.52
CA ALA A 21 20.54 38.70 -11.55
C ALA A 21 19.38 37.87 -12.14
N ASN A 22 18.93 38.18 -13.36
CA ASN A 22 17.86 37.44 -14.02
C ASN A 22 18.24 35.99 -14.31
N ALA A 23 19.47 35.75 -14.77
CA ALA A 23 19.98 34.40 -14.98
C ALA A 23 20.01 33.61 -13.65
N LEU A 24 20.47 34.24 -12.57
CA LEU A 24 20.49 33.63 -11.24
C LEU A 24 19.07 33.32 -10.73
N THR A 25 18.13 34.26 -10.88
CA THR A 25 16.73 34.05 -10.50
C THR A 25 16.10 32.91 -11.28
N ALA A 26 16.35 32.81 -12.59
CA ALA A 26 15.85 31.71 -13.42
C ALA A 26 16.39 30.35 -12.96
N VAL A 27 17.69 30.27 -12.63
CA VAL A 27 18.31 29.04 -12.10
C VAL A 27 17.73 28.67 -10.73
N LEU A 28 17.57 29.65 -9.83
CA LEU A 28 16.98 29.42 -8.51
C LEU A 28 15.51 28.98 -8.62
N ALA A 29 14.74 29.58 -9.51
CA ALA A 29 13.35 29.19 -9.77
C ALA A 29 13.28 27.75 -10.28
N LEU A 30 14.16 27.36 -11.22
CA LEU A 30 14.21 26.00 -11.72
C LEU A 30 14.59 25.00 -10.61
N ALA A 31 15.58 25.33 -9.79
CA ALA A 31 15.97 24.50 -8.64
C ALA A 31 14.82 24.37 -7.63
N ALA A 32 14.11 25.45 -7.34
CA ALA A 32 12.95 25.44 -6.45
C ALA A 32 11.82 24.54 -6.97
N ILE A 33 11.53 24.58 -8.28
CA ILE A 33 10.55 23.69 -8.90
C ILE A 33 10.98 22.22 -8.76
N LEU A 34 12.25 21.91 -9.05
CA LEU A 34 12.77 20.55 -8.92
C LEU A 34 12.70 20.03 -7.48
N VAL A 35 13.09 20.85 -6.51
CA VAL A 35 12.99 20.51 -5.08
C VAL A 35 11.53 20.33 -4.66
N SER A 36 10.62 21.18 -5.15
CA SER A 36 9.20 21.08 -4.85
C SER A 36 8.59 19.78 -5.40
N VAL A 37 8.89 19.40 -6.64
CA VAL A 37 8.44 18.14 -7.23
C VAL A 37 9.00 16.94 -6.47
N TRP A 38 10.29 16.99 -6.10
CA TRP A 38 10.91 15.94 -5.30
C TRP A 38 10.27 15.80 -3.90
N ALA A 39 10.05 16.92 -3.21
CA ALA A 39 9.40 16.92 -1.90
C ALA A 39 7.94 16.42 -1.99
N PHE A 40 7.20 16.86 -3.00
CA PHE A 40 5.81 16.47 -3.23
C PHE A 40 5.67 14.97 -3.54
N THR A 41 6.53 14.43 -4.40
CA THR A 41 6.52 12.98 -4.70
C THR A 41 6.87 12.14 -3.48
N ARG A 42 7.77 12.62 -2.62
CA ARG A 42 8.08 11.98 -1.33
C ARG A 42 6.93 12.07 -0.33
N GLN A 43 6.24 13.20 -0.27
CA GLN A 43 5.10 13.44 0.62
C GLN A 43 3.87 12.60 0.24
N ILE A 44 3.55 12.50 -1.05
CA ILE A 44 2.50 11.61 -1.55
C ILE A 44 2.78 10.18 -1.09
N HIS A 45 4.03 9.73 -1.15
CA HIS A 45 4.36 8.40 -0.67
C HIS A 45 4.04 8.23 0.81
N SER A 46 4.40 9.16 1.70
CA SER A 46 4.16 9.02 3.15
C SER A 46 2.70 9.17 3.58
N GLU A 47 1.93 10.07 2.97
CA GLU A 47 0.53 10.31 3.37
C GLU A 47 -0.36 9.09 3.11
N HIS A 48 -0.13 8.38 1.99
CA HIS A 48 -0.91 7.20 1.65
C HIS A 48 -0.65 5.99 2.57
N TYR A 49 0.54 5.86 3.18
CA TYR A 49 0.79 4.78 4.16
C TYR A 49 0.09 5.06 5.48
N GLY A 50 0.18 6.29 5.99
CA GLY A 50 -0.45 6.68 7.25
C GLY A 50 -1.98 6.53 7.20
N GLU A 51 -2.59 6.81 6.04
CA GLU A 51 -4.03 6.61 5.86
C GLU A 51 -4.45 5.13 5.92
N ILE A 52 -3.72 4.23 5.25
CA ILE A 52 -4.03 2.79 5.24
C ILE A 52 -3.89 2.21 6.65
N ASP A 53 -2.80 2.54 7.36
CA ASP A 53 -2.59 2.10 8.75
C ASP A 53 -3.69 2.60 9.67
N LYS A 54 -4.11 3.87 9.53
CA LYS A 54 -5.19 4.45 10.33
C LYS A 54 -6.51 3.73 10.10
N ILE A 55 -6.88 3.49 8.84
CA ILE A 55 -8.12 2.76 8.50
C ILE A 55 -8.08 1.35 9.11
N TYR A 56 -6.96 0.64 8.98
CA TYR A 56 -6.82 -0.67 9.57
C TYR A 56 -6.93 -0.65 11.10
N PHE A 57 -6.29 0.33 11.74
CA PHE A 57 -6.37 0.51 13.18
C PHE A 57 -7.81 0.79 13.65
N ASP A 58 -8.58 1.58 12.89
CA ASP A 58 -9.99 1.83 13.18
C ASP A 58 -10.84 0.56 12.99
N LEU A 59 -10.57 -0.27 11.98
CA LEU A 59 -11.20 -1.60 11.82
C LEU A 59 -10.86 -2.55 12.97
N LEU A 60 -9.63 -2.49 13.50
CA LEU A 60 -9.23 -3.29 14.65
C LEU A 60 -9.90 -2.82 15.95
N LYS A 61 -10.02 -1.50 16.17
CA LYS A 61 -10.77 -0.95 17.30
C LYS A 61 -12.21 -1.40 17.28
N GLU A 62 -12.83 -1.39 16.10
CA GLU A 62 -14.19 -1.86 15.93
C GLU A 62 -14.30 -3.35 16.32
N ALA A 63 -13.35 -4.17 15.89
CA ALA A 63 -13.28 -5.59 16.27
C ALA A 63 -13.09 -5.82 17.78
N VAL A 64 -12.33 -4.95 18.43
CA VAL A 64 -12.11 -5.01 19.89
C VAL A 64 -13.37 -4.59 20.65
N THR A 65 -14.11 -3.61 20.12
CA THR A 65 -15.35 -3.10 20.72
C THR A 65 -16.49 -4.13 20.62
N HIS A 66 -16.49 -4.91 19.54
CA HIS A 66 -17.44 -5.97 19.27
C HIS A 66 -16.72 -7.32 19.14
N PRO A 67 -16.52 -8.07 20.24
CA PRO A 67 -15.70 -9.30 20.24
C PRO A 67 -16.12 -10.37 19.22
N ILE A 68 -17.40 -10.39 18.85
CA ILE A 68 -17.97 -11.25 17.80
C ILE A 68 -17.34 -10.99 16.42
N TYR A 69 -16.89 -9.78 16.14
CA TYR A 69 -16.27 -9.41 14.85
C TYR A 69 -14.85 -9.95 14.73
N GLY A 70 -14.11 -10.03 15.85
CA GLY A 70 -12.75 -10.56 15.89
C GLY A 70 -12.66 -12.08 15.71
N GLN A 71 -13.73 -12.82 16.00
CA GLN A 71 -13.74 -14.29 16.00
C GLN A 71 -14.21 -14.90 14.67
N GLY A 72 -14.71 -14.09 13.74
CA GLY A 72 -15.20 -14.54 12.44
C GLY A 72 -16.57 -15.22 12.49
N MET A 73 -17.13 -15.51 11.32
CA MET A 73 -18.52 -15.99 11.19
C MET A 73 -18.78 -17.31 11.93
N ARG A 74 -17.74 -18.16 12.10
CA ARG A 74 -17.85 -19.46 12.79
C ARG A 74 -18.14 -19.35 14.29
N ALA A 75 -17.79 -18.22 14.92
CA ALA A 75 -18.00 -18.04 16.35
C ALA A 75 -19.41 -17.57 16.70
N VAL A 76 -20.20 -17.16 15.71
CA VAL A 76 -21.58 -16.74 15.91
C VAL A 76 -22.46 -18.00 15.89
N GLU A 77 -22.59 -18.66 17.04
CA GLU A 77 -23.50 -19.78 17.23
C GLU A 77 -24.96 -19.36 16.93
N GLY A 78 -25.41 -19.59 15.70
CA GLY A 78 -26.83 -19.74 15.37
C GLY A 78 -27.64 -18.51 14.98
N ALA A 79 -27.08 -17.28 15.02
CA ALA A 79 -27.81 -16.09 14.56
C ALA A 79 -26.91 -15.19 13.69
N PHE A 80 -27.30 -14.97 12.44
CA PHE A 80 -26.63 -13.98 11.57
C PHE A 80 -26.71 -12.59 12.20
N ASP A 81 -25.56 -11.99 12.50
CA ASP A 81 -25.48 -10.62 12.98
C ASP A 81 -25.30 -9.66 11.78
N PRO A 82 -26.27 -8.77 11.50
CA PRO A 82 -26.14 -7.76 10.45
C PRO A 82 -24.91 -6.85 10.62
N GLY A 83 -24.49 -6.61 11.86
CA GLY A 83 -23.29 -5.85 12.19
C GLY A 83 -22.01 -6.56 11.73
N TYR A 84 -21.97 -7.90 11.84
CA TYR A 84 -20.86 -8.68 11.32
C TYR A 84 -20.82 -8.66 9.78
N ASP A 85 -21.96 -8.68 9.09
CA ASP A 85 -22.00 -8.59 7.61
C ASP A 85 -21.38 -7.27 7.11
N ALA A 86 -21.77 -6.15 7.74
CA ALA A 86 -21.20 -4.84 7.44
C ALA A 86 -19.69 -4.81 7.75
N TYR A 87 -19.28 -5.34 8.90
CA TYR A 87 -17.88 -5.41 9.29
C TYR A 87 -17.03 -6.24 8.32
N ALA A 88 -17.46 -7.47 8.01
CA ALA A 88 -16.76 -8.37 7.09
C ALA A 88 -16.66 -7.75 5.70
N PHE A 89 -17.72 -7.06 5.23
CA PHE A 89 -17.67 -6.33 3.98
C PHE A 89 -16.60 -5.22 3.99
N MET A 90 -16.54 -4.41 5.05
CA MET A 90 -15.54 -3.35 5.19
C MET A 90 -14.11 -3.91 5.21
N VAL A 91 -13.85 -4.95 6.00
CA VAL A 91 -12.51 -5.56 6.11
C VAL A 91 -12.07 -6.15 4.78
N VAL A 92 -12.93 -6.89 4.09
CA VAL A 92 -12.55 -7.52 2.82
C VAL A 92 -12.38 -6.48 1.71
N ASN A 93 -13.20 -5.42 1.70
CA ASN A 93 -13.02 -4.32 0.75
C ASN A 93 -11.70 -3.56 0.99
N PHE A 94 -11.32 -3.40 2.26
CA PHE A 94 -10.02 -2.86 2.63
C PHE A 94 -8.87 -3.75 2.14
N VAL A 95 -8.97 -5.08 2.30
CA VAL A 95 -8.00 -6.05 1.77
C VAL A 95 -7.90 -5.98 0.24
N GLU A 96 -9.03 -5.92 -0.47
CA GLU A 96 -9.07 -5.74 -1.93
C GLU A 96 -8.35 -4.44 -2.34
N THR A 97 -8.60 -3.36 -1.62
CA THR A 97 -7.95 -2.05 -1.86
C THR A 97 -6.43 -2.11 -1.63
N ILE A 98 -5.97 -2.82 -0.59
CA ILE A 98 -4.55 -3.03 -0.35
C ILE A 98 -3.94 -3.80 -1.51
N LEU A 99 -4.57 -4.88 -1.97
CA LEU A 99 -4.05 -5.68 -3.09
C LEU A 99 -3.90 -4.85 -4.36
N ASP A 100 -4.90 -4.03 -4.69
CA ASP A 100 -4.83 -3.11 -5.82
C ASP A 100 -3.66 -2.11 -5.68
N ARG A 101 -3.40 -1.61 -4.47
CA ARG A 101 -2.31 -0.66 -4.18
C ARG A 101 -0.93 -1.33 -4.07
N CYS A 102 -0.87 -2.60 -3.68
CA CYS A 102 0.35 -3.42 -3.60
C CYS A 102 0.86 -3.84 -4.98
N SER A 103 0.01 -3.87 -5.99
CA SER A 103 0.38 -4.26 -7.35
C SER A 103 1.59 -3.45 -7.86
N GLY A 104 2.74 -4.11 -8.00
CA GLY A 104 4.00 -3.50 -8.42
C GLY A 104 4.88 -2.90 -7.31
N ARG A 105 4.49 -2.98 -6.03
CA ARG A 105 5.22 -2.42 -4.88
C ARG A 105 5.62 -3.52 -3.87
N LYS A 106 6.76 -4.19 -4.12
CA LYS A 106 7.24 -5.34 -3.31
C LYS A 106 7.32 -5.07 -1.79
N ALA A 107 7.81 -3.90 -1.39
CA ALA A 107 7.94 -3.58 0.04
C ALA A 107 6.59 -3.45 0.78
N LEU A 108 5.58 -2.90 0.09
CA LEU A 108 4.21 -2.79 0.62
C LEU A 108 3.58 -4.19 0.67
N GLU A 109 3.77 -4.99 -0.37
CA GLU A 109 3.31 -6.38 -0.42
C GLU A 109 3.87 -7.19 0.77
N GLU A 110 5.17 -7.12 1.05
CA GLU A 110 5.80 -7.85 2.15
C GLU A 110 5.24 -7.48 3.53
N THR A 111 4.89 -6.20 3.73
CA THR A 111 4.38 -5.70 5.01
C THR A 111 2.93 -6.11 5.23
N TRP A 112 2.10 -6.02 4.19
CA TRP A 112 0.66 -6.26 4.30
C TRP A 112 0.25 -7.70 4.06
N GLN A 113 1.09 -8.52 3.44
CA GLN A 113 0.78 -9.93 3.18
C GLN A 113 0.33 -10.71 4.43
N PRO A 114 0.97 -10.59 5.61
CA PRO A 114 0.53 -11.29 6.80
C PRO A 114 -0.89 -10.88 7.24
N ILE A 115 -1.22 -9.60 7.11
CA ILE A 115 -2.53 -9.05 7.47
C ILE A 115 -3.59 -9.53 6.47
N ILE A 116 -3.28 -9.48 5.17
CA ILE A 116 -4.14 -9.99 4.11
C ILE A 116 -4.46 -11.47 4.35
N GLU A 117 -3.45 -12.28 4.67
CA GLU A 117 -3.61 -13.71 4.96
C GLU A 117 -4.48 -13.94 6.20
N LEU A 118 -4.23 -13.19 7.29
CA LEU A 118 -5.00 -13.28 8.54
C LEU A 118 -6.48 -12.93 8.34
N GLU A 119 -6.76 -11.77 7.73
CA GLU A 119 -8.13 -11.27 7.59
C GLU A 119 -8.94 -12.08 6.56
N ILE A 120 -8.32 -12.49 5.44
CA ILE A 120 -9.01 -13.38 4.48
C ILE A 120 -9.38 -14.70 5.16
N ASN A 121 -8.47 -15.31 5.92
CA ASN A 121 -8.76 -16.57 6.61
C ASN A 121 -9.90 -16.42 7.63
N LYS A 122 -9.93 -15.31 8.38
CA LYS A 122 -10.99 -15.01 9.34
C LYS A 122 -12.37 -14.85 8.69
N HIS A 123 -12.40 -14.23 7.50
CA HIS A 123 -13.65 -13.92 6.78
C HIS A 123 -13.96 -14.89 5.63
N LEU A 124 -13.22 -16.00 5.51
CA LEU A 124 -13.32 -16.90 4.36
C LEU A 124 -14.70 -17.55 4.23
N ASP A 125 -15.33 -17.94 5.34
CA ASP A 125 -16.67 -18.55 5.29
C ASP A 125 -17.74 -17.55 4.88
N TRP A 126 -17.61 -16.29 5.31
CA TRP A 126 -18.48 -15.21 4.88
C TRP A 126 -18.29 -14.93 3.38
N LEU A 127 -17.05 -14.91 2.90
CA LEU A 127 -16.69 -14.76 1.48
C LEU A 127 -17.13 -15.95 0.61
N SER A 128 -17.24 -17.14 1.19
CA SER A 128 -17.65 -18.34 0.46
C SER A 128 -19.14 -18.32 0.08
N GLN A 129 -19.92 -17.40 0.65
CA GLN A 129 -21.33 -17.26 0.33
C GLN A 129 -21.54 -16.55 -1.03
N PRO A 130 -22.34 -17.12 -1.95
CA PRO A 130 -22.53 -16.58 -3.30
C PRO A 130 -22.96 -15.10 -3.31
N GLN A 131 -23.85 -14.70 -2.40
CA GLN A 131 -24.33 -13.32 -2.30
C GLN A 131 -23.23 -12.32 -1.94
N ASN A 132 -22.19 -12.75 -1.24
CA ASN A 132 -21.07 -11.89 -0.84
C ASN A 132 -20.01 -11.82 -1.94
N GLN A 133 -19.80 -12.88 -2.71
CA GLN A 133 -18.85 -12.87 -3.84
C GLN A 133 -19.23 -11.85 -4.91
N LEU A 134 -20.53 -11.65 -5.16
CA LEU A 134 -21.03 -10.68 -6.13
C LEU A 134 -20.65 -9.23 -5.79
N LYS A 135 -20.23 -8.96 -4.54
CA LYS A 135 -19.84 -7.63 -4.06
C LYS A 135 -18.41 -7.23 -4.46
N PHE A 136 -17.58 -8.16 -4.97
CA PHE A 136 -16.15 -7.96 -5.21
C PHE A 136 -15.72 -8.15 -6.66
N LYS A 137 -14.54 -7.63 -7.02
CA LYS A 137 -14.01 -7.72 -8.39
C LYS A 137 -13.64 -9.16 -8.73
N LYS A 138 -13.83 -9.54 -10.00
CA LYS A 138 -13.44 -10.87 -10.52
C LYS A 138 -11.95 -11.16 -10.31
N GLY A 139 -11.08 -10.15 -10.45
CA GLY A 139 -9.65 -10.30 -10.24
C GLY A 139 -9.31 -10.66 -8.79
N PHE A 140 -9.98 -10.03 -7.83
CA PHE A 140 -9.83 -10.35 -6.41
C PHE A 140 -10.35 -11.76 -6.10
N LEU A 141 -11.53 -12.12 -6.59
CA LEU A 141 -12.07 -13.48 -6.43
C LEU A 141 -11.14 -14.55 -7.05
N ALA A 142 -10.54 -14.26 -8.21
CA ALA A 142 -9.56 -15.15 -8.83
C ALA A 142 -8.29 -15.29 -7.97
N PHE A 143 -7.82 -14.21 -7.37
CA PHE A 143 -6.72 -14.22 -6.41
C PHE A 143 -7.02 -15.10 -5.18
N LEU A 144 -8.25 -14.99 -4.63
CA LEU A 144 -8.71 -15.85 -3.54
C LEU A 144 -8.78 -17.32 -3.96
N ALA A 145 -9.40 -17.60 -5.11
CA ALA A 145 -9.55 -18.95 -5.64
C ALA A 145 -8.20 -19.63 -5.92
N ALA A 146 -7.20 -18.87 -6.37
CA ALA A 146 -5.84 -19.36 -6.57
C ALA A 146 -5.08 -19.64 -5.25
N GLY A 147 -5.64 -19.27 -4.08
CA GLY A 147 -4.96 -19.35 -2.80
C GLY A 147 -3.71 -18.47 -2.74
N ALA A 148 -3.65 -17.42 -3.56
CA ALA A 148 -2.46 -16.61 -3.73
C ALA A 148 -2.07 -15.84 -2.45
N PHE A 149 -3.03 -15.62 -1.55
CA PHE A 149 -2.82 -15.02 -0.24
C PHE A 149 -2.02 -15.89 0.74
N ARG A 150 -2.05 -17.22 0.61
CA ARG A 150 -1.33 -18.18 1.47
C ARG A 150 0.16 -18.23 1.13
N ARG A 151 0.91 -17.20 1.52
CA ARG A 151 2.36 -17.12 1.26
C ARG A 151 3.12 -17.83 2.38
N PHE A 152 2.69 -17.68 3.63
CA PHE A 152 3.38 -18.26 4.77
C PHE A 152 3.19 -19.77 4.85
N GLU A 153 1.97 -20.28 4.65
CA GLU A 153 1.70 -21.72 4.60
C GLU A 153 2.51 -22.44 3.50
N ARG A 154 2.62 -21.84 2.30
CA ARG A 154 3.44 -22.39 1.20
C ARG A 154 4.92 -22.47 1.55
N SER A 155 5.45 -21.46 2.24
CA SER A 155 6.86 -21.47 2.66
C SER A 155 7.14 -22.49 3.76
N ALA A 156 6.20 -22.70 4.67
CA ALA A 156 6.31 -23.70 5.74
C ALA A 156 6.26 -25.12 5.18
N ASP A 157 5.31 -25.41 4.28
CA ASP A 157 5.19 -26.70 3.60
C ASP A 157 6.44 -27.00 2.74
N LEU A 158 6.96 -26.01 2.01
CA LEU A 158 8.19 -26.16 1.23
C LEU A 158 9.40 -26.50 2.11
N ASN A 159 9.56 -25.80 3.24
CA ASN A 159 10.64 -26.05 4.18
C ASN A 159 10.51 -27.42 4.86
N ALA A 160 9.28 -27.86 5.17
CA ALA A 160 9.01 -29.19 5.71
C ALA A 160 9.38 -30.29 4.71
N ARG A 161 8.91 -30.18 3.46
CA ARG A 161 9.25 -31.11 2.37
C ARG A 161 10.74 -31.15 2.04
N MET A 162 11.42 -30.01 2.10
CA MET A 162 12.88 -29.96 1.92
C MET A 162 13.62 -30.70 3.04
N ARG A 163 13.17 -30.57 4.30
CA ARG A 163 13.74 -31.31 5.44
C ARG A 163 13.54 -32.82 5.29
N GLU A 164 12.34 -33.25 4.88
CA GLU A 164 12.04 -34.66 4.61
C GLU A 164 12.88 -35.22 3.46
N ALA A 165 13.02 -34.47 2.36
CA ALA A 165 13.82 -34.87 1.21
C ALA A 165 15.33 -34.95 1.51
N LEU A 166 15.83 -34.10 2.42
CA LEU A 166 17.21 -34.17 2.91
C LEU A 166 17.41 -35.34 3.86
N ALA A 167 16.44 -35.62 4.74
CA ALA A 167 16.48 -36.76 5.65
C ALA A 167 16.42 -38.11 4.91
N ALA A 168 15.70 -38.20 3.78
CA ALA A 168 15.62 -39.40 2.95
C ALA A 168 16.89 -39.69 2.12
N ARG A 169 17.87 -38.78 2.11
CA ARG A 169 19.14 -38.92 1.38
C ARG A 169 20.34 -39.27 2.27
N LEU A 170 20.14 -39.34 3.59
CA LEU A 170 21.12 -39.79 4.58
C LEU A 170 20.81 -41.23 5.01
#